data_AF-A0A0A8WNN2-F1
#
_entry.id   AF-A0A0A8WNN2-F1
#
_cell.length_a   1.000
_cell.length_b   1.000
_cell.length_c   1.000
_cell.angle_alpha   90.00
_cell.angle_beta   90.00
_cell.angle_gamma   90.00
#
_symmetry.space_group_name_H-M   'P 1'
#
loop_
_entity.id
_entity.type
_entity.pdbx_description
1 polymer ?
#
loop_
_entity_poly.entity_id
_entity_poly.type
_entity_poly.pdbx_seq_one_letter_code
_entity_poly.pdbx_strand_id
1 'polypeptide(L)'
;MKKWSDFQVRTKLMVLVVSACLALAVVGAVGLLGMRSANQSLAESNNSMEQTALLGQMKSDFLTMRLDLVYMMALKDEVKLREKWTDFTAKTSAVRDSLKKFQSHKLTTHEKDGMTVFKDGFEQYVTTGTKLGEMLLAAHAANNANALAEAIKYGTGVVDPPVQPAGRDRLQTCCRKYQEWG
;
A
#
# COMPACT_ATOMS: atom_id res chain seq x y z
N MET A 1 19.27 -64.52 -10.40
CA MET A 1 20.48 -63.70 -10.65
C MET A 1 21.49 -64.48 -11.52
N LYS A 2 21.25 -64.63 -12.83
CA LYS A 2 22.16 -65.39 -13.74
C LYS A 2 21.97 -65.02 -15.22
N LYS A 3 21.95 -63.73 -15.55
CA LYS A 3 21.89 -63.23 -16.95
C LYS A 3 22.94 -62.14 -17.26
N TRP A 4 23.99 -62.06 -16.44
CA TRP A 4 24.98 -60.96 -16.46
C TRP A 4 26.42 -61.40 -16.76
N SER A 5 26.61 -62.66 -17.16
CA SER A 5 27.95 -63.26 -17.28
C SER A 5 28.51 -63.30 -18.71
N ASP A 6 27.70 -63.08 -19.75
CA ASP A 6 28.11 -63.30 -21.15
C ASP A 6 28.09 -62.05 -22.05
N PHE A 7 28.05 -60.85 -21.47
CA PHE A 7 28.22 -59.63 -22.24
C PHE A 7 29.62 -59.06 -22.02
N GLN A 8 30.36 -58.90 -23.14
CA GLN A 8 31.70 -58.31 -23.21
C GLN A 8 31.81 -57.10 -22.27
N VAL A 9 32.94 -56.99 -21.57
CA VAL A 9 33.24 -55.91 -20.60
C VAL A 9 32.96 -54.51 -21.18
N ARG A 10 33.10 -54.34 -22.50
CA ARG A 10 32.72 -53.14 -23.26
C ARG A 10 31.24 -52.74 -23.12
N THR A 11 30.32 -53.68 -23.12
CA THR A 11 28.88 -53.39 -23.03
C THR A 11 28.48 -52.97 -21.61
N LYS A 12 29.13 -53.54 -20.58
CA LYS A 12 28.95 -53.08 -19.18
C LYS A 12 29.41 -51.63 -19.00
N LEU A 13 30.55 -51.25 -19.60
CA LEU A 13 31.03 -49.87 -19.60
C LEU A 13 30.09 -48.92 -20.35
N MET A 14 29.59 -49.30 -21.54
CA MET A 14 28.65 -48.46 -22.28
C MET A 14 27.33 -48.26 -21.53
N VAL A 15 26.77 -49.29 -20.91
CA VAL A 15 25.52 -49.16 -20.12
C VAL A 15 25.72 -48.22 -18.93
N LEU A 16 26.87 -48.28 -18.27
CA LEU A 16 27.20 -47.41 -17.14
C LEU A 16 27.29 -45.94 -17.59
N VAL A 17 27.95 -45.65 -18.72
CA VAL A 17 28.05 -44.30 -19.28
C VAL A 17 26.68 -43.76 -19.70
N VAL A 18 25.86 -44.57 -20.39
CA VAL A 18 24.51 -44.17 -20.80
C VAL A 18 23.63 -43.90 -19.57
N SER A 19 23.73 -44.72 -18.53
CA SER A 19 23.00 -44.51 -17.29
C SER A 19 23.42 -43.23 -16.55
N ALA A 20 24.72 -42.89 -16.58
CA ALA A 20 25.23 -41.66 -15.99
C ALA A 20 24.78 -40.42 -16.78
N CYS A 21 24.79 -40.48 -18.11
CA CYS A 21 24.25 -39.41 -18.96
C CYS A 21 22.75 -39.19 -18.74
N LEU A 22 21.96 -40.26 -18.59
CA LEU A 22 20.54 -40.16 -18.28
C LEU A 22 20.30 -39.56 -16.89
N ALA A 23 21.08 -39.97 -15.88
CA ALA A 23 21.00 -39.39 -14.54
C ALA A 23 21.31 -37.88 -14.55
N LEU A 24 22.35 -37.45 -15.28
CA LEU A 24 22.69 -36.03 -15.44
C LEU A 24 21.59 -35.24 -16.18
N ALA A 25 20.97 -35.83 -17.20
CA ALA A 25 19.87 -35.19 -17.91
C ALA A 25 18.63 -34.98 -17.01
N VAL A 26 18.30 -35.95 -16.16
CA VAL A 26 17.21 -35.84 -15.19
C VAL A 26 17.52 -34.77 -14.14
N VAL A 27 18.74 -34.76 -13.58
CA VAL A 27 19.16 -33.73 -12.62
C VAL A 27 19.14 -32.34 -13.25
N GLY A 28 19.58 -32.20 -14.51
CA GLY A 28 19.49 -30.95 -15.26
C GLY A 28 18.05 -30.48 -15.47
N ALA A 29 17.14 -31.40 -15.82
CA ALA A 29 15.72 -31.09 -15.98
C ALA A 29 15.06 -30.69 -14.65
N VAL A 30 15.34 -31.40 -13.56
CA VAL A 30 14.82 -31.07 -12.22
C VAL A 30 15.38 -29.72 -11.74
N GLY A 31 16.66 -29.43 -12.01
CA GLY A 31 17.27 -28.14 -11.71
C GLY A 31 16.62 -26.98 -12.47
N LEU A 32 16.31 -27.18 -13.76
CA LEU A 32 15.62 -26.17 -14.58
C LEU A 32 14.18 -25.93 -14.13
N LEU A 33 13.46 -26.99 -13.73
CA LEU A 33 12.11 -26.89 -13.16
C LEU A 33 12.14 -26.18 -11.81
N GLY A 34 13.12 -26.50 -10.96
CA GLY A 34 13.36 -25.83 -9.68
C GLY A 34 13.66 -24.33 -9.85
N MET A 35 14.51 -23.97 -10.81
CA MET A 35 14.79 -22.55 -11.14
C MET A 35 13.55 -21.83 -11.65
N ARG A 36 12.73 -22.46 -12.50
CA ARG A 36 11.46 -21.85 -12.96
C ARG A 36 10.49 -21.61 -11.81
N SER A 37 10.34 -22.59 -10.91
CA SER A 37 9.49 -22.45 -9.72
C SER A 37 10.01 -21.36 -8.79
N ALA A 38 11.32 -21.31 -8.52
CA ALA A 38 11.92 -20.29 -7.68
C ALA A 38 11.78 -18.88 -8.30
N ASN A 39 11.90 -18.76 -9.63
CA ASN A 39 11.73 -17.50 -10.32
C ASN A 39 10.27 -17.00 -10.27
N GLN A 40 9.29 -17.92 -10.34
CA GLN A 40 7.89 -17.58 -10.12
C GLN A 40 7.62 -17.13 -8.68
N SER A 41 8.14 -17.83 -7.68
CA SER A 41 8.01 -17.42 -6.28
C SER A 41 8.69 -16.09 -5.97
N LEU A 42 9.84 -15.79 -6.61
CA LEU A 42 10.51 -14.50 -6.51
C LEU A 42 9.68 -13.38 -7.15
N ALA A 43 9.08 -13.64 -8.32
CA ALA A 43 8.20 -12.68 -8.99
C ALA A 43 6.94 -12.38 -8.15
N GLU A 44 6.35 -13.41 -7.54
CA GLU A 44 5.21 -13.27 -6.64
C GLU A 44 5.58 -12.48 -5.37
N SER A 45 6.73 -12.80 -4.77
CA SER A 45 7.25 -12.05 -3.61
C SER A 45 7.51 -10.59 -3.97
N ASN A 46 8.12 -10.30 -5.11
CA ASN A 46 8.39 -8.93 -5.56
C ASN A 46 7.09 -8.15 -5.80
N ASN A 47 6.08 -8.77 -6.41
CA ASN A 47 4.76 -8.16 -6.60
C ASN A 47 4.09 -7.84 -5.25
N SER A 48 4.17 -8.75 -4.27
CA SER A 48 3.59 -8.52 -2.94
C SER A 48 4.30 -7.39 -2.17
N MET A 49 5.62 -7.26 -2.34
CA MET A 49 6.41 -6.16 -1.78
C MET A 49 6.05 -4.83 -2.43
N GLU A 50 5.90 -4.80 -3.76
CA GLU A 50 5.49 -3.61 -4.50
C GLU A 50 4.08 -3.16 -4.09
N GLN A 51 3.14 -4.09 -3.97
CA GLN A 51 1.78 -3.82 -3.47
C GLN A 51 1.81 -3.23 -2.06
N THR A 52 2.60 -3.81 -1.15
CA THR A 52 2.73 -3.31 0.22
C THR A 52 3.38 -1.93 0.26
N ALA A 53 4.39 -1.69 -0.59
CA ALA A 53 5.05 -0.39 -0.71
C ALA A 53 4.09 0.69 -1.23
N LEU A 54 3.27 0.36 -2.25
CA LEU A 54 2.24 1.26 -2.77
C LEU A 54 1.20 1.62 -1.69
N LEU A 55 0.74 0.65 -0.90
CA LEU A 55 -0.17 0.91 0.23
C LEU A 55 0.48 1.77 1.31
N GLY A 56 1.75 1.50 1.62
CA GLY A 56 2.53 2.27 2.59
C GLY A 56 2.69 3.73 2.15
N GLN A 57 3.02 3.94 0.88
CA GLN A 57 3.14 5.27 0.29
C GLN A 57 1.80 6.01 0.29
N MET A 58 0.72 5.37 -0.14
CA MET A 58 -0.63 5.96 -0.10
C MET A 58 -1.05 6.39 1.31
N LYS A 59 -0.76 5.58 2.34
CA LYS A 59 -1.05 5.93 3.74
C LYS A 59 -0.22 7.13 4.19
N SER A 60 1.06 7.18 3.83
CA SER A 60 1.96 8.29 4.15
C SER A 60 1.48 9.60 3.51
N ASP A 61 1.10 9.55 2.23
CA ASP A 61 0.57 10.70 1.50
C ASP A 61 -0.76 11.18 2.07
N PHE A 62 -1.65 10.26 2.47
CA PHE A 62 -2.90 10.58 3.15
C PHE A 62 -2.68 11.28 4.50
N LEU A 63 -1.77 10.75 5.33
CA LEU A 63 -1.41 11.38 6.61
C LEU A 63 -0.81 12.77 6.40
N THR A 64 0.03 12.93 5.37
CA THR A 64 0.61 14.24 5.07
C THR A 64 -0.45 15.23 4.60
N MET A 65 -1.40 14.82 3.75
CA MET A 65 -2.54 15.68 3.36
C MET A 65 -3.37 16.14 4.57
N ARG A 66 -3.60 15.25 5.54
CA ARG A 66 -4.27 15.62 6.78
C ARG A 66 -3.47 16.62 7.60
N LEU A 67 -2.16 16.40 7.68
CA LEU A 67 -1.25 17.32 8.36
C LEU A 67 -1.29 18.71 7.68
N ASP A 68 -1.23 18.77 6.35
CA ASP A 68 -1.26 20.02 5.59
C ASP A 68 -2.58 20.79 5.83
N LEU A 69 -3.73 20.11 5.86
CA LEU A 69 -5.03 20.72 6.21
C LEU A 69 -5.05 21.27 7.65
N VAL A 70 -4.51 20.53 8.62
CA VAL A 70 -4.40 21.00 10.02
C VAL A 70 -3.45 22.19 10.13
N TYR A 71 -2.35 22.17 9.38
CA TYR A 71 -1.43 23.31 9.31
C TYR A 71 -2.09 24.53 8.71
N MET A 72 -2.90 24.40 7.64
CA MET A 72 -3.64 25.54 7.08
C MET A 72 -4.61 26.17 8.08
N MET A 73 -5.19 25.39 9.00
CA MET A 73 -6.03 25.94 10.07
C MET A 73 -5.24 26.71 11.14
N ALA A 74 -3.96 26.40 11.33
CA ALA A 74 -3.10 27.02 12.34
C ALA A 74 -2.25 28.19 11.78
N LEU A 75 -2.04 28.23 10.46
CA LEU A 75 -1.22 29.24 9.79
C LEU A 75 -2.00 30.54 9.57
N LYS A 76 -1.35 31.68 9.86
CA LYS A 76 -1.87 33.03 9.57
C LYS A 76 -1.35 33.64 8.27
N ASP A 77 -0.36 33.00 7.66
CA ASP A 77 0.42 33.51 6.53
C ASP A 77 -0.15 32.98 5.21
N GLU A 78 -0.71 33.88 4.40
CA GLU A 78 -1.41 33.56 3.15
C GLU A 78 -0.49 32.88 2.11
N VAL A 79 0.80 33.24 2.10
CA VAL A 79 1.78 32.68 1.14
C VAL A 79 1.99 31.20 1.42
N LYS A 80 2.22 30.86 2.70
CA LYS A 80 2.39 29.47 3.14
C LYS A 80 1.10 28.66 2.99
N LEU A 81 -0.05 29.32 3.10
CA LEU A 81 -1.35 28.67 2.93
C LEU A 81 -1.57 28.25 1.47
N ARG A 82 -1.18 29.09 0.50
CA ARG A 82 -1.21 28.72 -0.93
C ARG A 82 -0.20 27.64 -1.30
N GLU A 83 1.01 27.68 -0.73
CA GLU A 83 2.00 26.61 -0.90
C GLU A 83 1.44 25.28 -0.40
N LYS A 84 0.89 25.27 0.82
CA LYS A 84 0.29 24.08 1.42
C LYS A 84 -0.92 23.58 0.63
N TRP A 85 -1.71 24.48 0.06
CA TRP A 85 -2.85 24.10 -0.79
C TRP A 85 -2.39 23.45 -2.10
N THR A 86 -1.29 23.92 -2.66
CA THR A 86 -0.64 23.32 -3.83
C THR A 86 -0.11 21.92 -3.48
N ASP A 87 0.56 21.78 -2.33
CA ASP A 87 1.02 20.48 -1.81
C ASP A 87 -0.15 19.50 -1.63
N PHE A 88 -1.26 19.96 -1.04
CA PHE A 88 -2.47 19.15 -0.83
C PHE A 88 -3.05 18.65 -2.16
N THR A 89 -3.12 19.52 -3.16
CA THR A 89 -3.63 19.17 -4.50
C THR A 89 -2.70 18.17 -5.21
N ALA A 90 -1.38 18.39 -5.13
CA ALA A 90 -0.39 17.49 -5.71
C ALA A 90 -0.40 16.10 -5.06
N LYS A 91 -0.54 16.03 -3.74
CA LYS A 91 -0.69 14.77 -2.99
C LYS A 91 -2.00 14.07 -3.31
N THR A 92 -3.08 14.83 -3.53
CA THR A 92 -4.36 14.26 -3.97
C THR A 92 -4.23 13.56 -5.32
N SER A 93 -3.54 14.18 -6.29
CA SER A 93 -3.25 13.52 -7.57
C SER A 93 -2.34 12.30 -7.40
N ALA A 94 -1.31 12.38 -6.57
CA ALA A 94 -0.38 11.26 -6.32
C ALA A 94 -1.09 10.05 -5.71
N VAL A 95 -2.03 10.27 -4.78
CA VAL A 95 -2.84 9.19 -4.21
C VAL A 95 -3.81 8.61 -5.24
N ARG A 96 -4.45 9.44 -6.08
CA ARG A 96 -5.30 8.94 -7.18
C ARG A 96 -4.52 8.10 -8.19
N ASP A 97 -3.31 8.49 -8.53
CA ASP A 97 -2.45 7.74 -9.44
C ASP A 97 -1.96 6.43 -8.82
N SER A 98 -1.61 6.46 -7.54
CA SER A 98 -1.28 5.24 -6.78
C SER A 98 -2.47 4.29 -6.68
N LEU A 99 -3.69 4.82 -6.55
CA LEU A 99 -4.94 4.05 -6.57
C LEU A 99 -5.15 3.35 -7.90
N LYS A 100 -4.95 4.07 -9.02
CA LYS A 100 -5.06 3.51 -10.37
C LYS A 100 -4.02 2.43 -10.62
N LYS A 101 -2.77 2.67 -10.19
CA LYS A 101 -1.70 1.67 -10.25
C LYS A 101 -2.09 0.42 -9.46
N PHE A 102 -2.59 0.60 -8.23
CA PHE A 102 -3.03 -0.53 -7.40
C PHE A 102 -4.20 -1.31 -8.03
N GLN A 103 -5.16 -0.63 -8.66
CA GLN A 103 -6.27 -1.27 -9.38
C GLN A 103 -5.83 -2.01 -10.65
N SER A 104 -4.68 -1.67 -11.23
CA SER A 104 -4.14 -2.38 -12.39
C SER A 104 -3.56 -3.76 -12.07
N HIS A 105 -3.30 -4.05 -10.77
CA HIS A 105 -2.90 -5.38 -10.33
C HIS A 105 -4.10 -6.34 -10.23
N LYS A 106 -3.83 -7.65 -10.29
CA LYS A 106 -4.84 -8.69 -10.02
C LYS A 106 -5.21 -8.71 -8.54
N LEU A 107 -6.23 -7.94 -8.19
CA LEU A 107 -6.80 -7.91 -6.84
C LEU A 107 -7.78 -9.06 -6.63
N THR A 108 -7.72 -9.68 -5.47
CA THR A 108 -8.75 -10.61 -4.98
C THR A 108 -10.06 -9.86 -4.70
N THR A 109 -11.19 -10.57 -4.64
CA THR A 109 -12.50 -9.95 -4.37
C THR A 109 -12.52 -9.16 -3.06
N HIS A 110 -11.89 -9.69 -2.01
CA HIS A 110 -11.80 -9.04 -0.70
C HIS A 110 -10.95 -7.75 -0.74
N GLU A 111 -9.87 -7.73 -1.53
CA GLU A 111 -9.06 -6.53 -1.71
C GLU A 111 -9.78 -5.46 -2.53
N LYS A 112 -10.61 -5.85 -3.50
CA LYS A 112 -11.45 -4.91 -4.27
C LYS A 112 -12.51 -4.23 -3.40
N ASP A 113 -13.13 -4.96 -2.48
CA ASP A 113 -14.12 -4.40 -1.55
C ASP A 113 -13.45 -3.39 -0.61
N GLY A 114 -12.33 -3.75 0.02
CA GLY A 114 -11.55 -2.84 0.85
C GLY A 114 -11.04 -1.61 0.09
N MET A 115 -10.63 -1.79 -1.17
CA MET A 115 -10.20 -0.69 -2.05
C MET A 115 -11.34 0.25 -2.42
N THR A 116 -12.56 -0.29 -2.60
CA THR A 116 -13.75 0.51 -2.92
C THR A 116 -14.12 1.38 -1.71
N VAL A 117 -14.15 0.79 -0.51
CA VAL A 117 -14.39 1.54 0.74
C VAL A 117 -13.33 2.62 0.96
N PHE A 118 -12.05 2.29 0.73
CA PHE A 118 -10.97 3.28 0.83
C PHE A 118 -11.13 4.40 -0.20
N LYS A 119 -11.43 4.07 -1.46
CA LYS A 119 -11.64 5.05 -2.54
C LYS A 119 -12.78 6.00 -2.21
N ASP A 120 -13.91 5.47 -1.76
CA ASP A 120 -15.09 6.27 -1.43
C ASP A 120 -14.83 7.17 -0.23
N GLY A 121 -14.18 6.64 0.81
CA GLY A 121 -13.75 7.43 1.98
C GLY A 121 -12.71 8.50 1.61
N PHE A 122 -11.79 8.18 0.70
CA PHE A 122 -10.79 9.11 0.19
C PHE A 122 -11.43 10.25 -0.62
N GLU A 123 -12.35 9.96 -1.54
CA GLU A 123 -13.05 10.99 -2.32
C GLU A 123 -13.94 11.86 -1.43
N GLN A 124 -14.59 11.29 -0.41
CA GLN A 124 -15.29 12.09 0.61
C GLN A 124 -14.34 13.01 1.39
N TYR A 125 -13.18 12.49 1.78
CA TYR A 125 -12.16 13.27 2.48
C TYR A 125 -11.61 14.39 1.60
N VAL A 126 -11.29 14.11 0.33
CA VAL A 126 -10.84 15.12 -0.64
C VAL A 126 -11.92 16.18 -0.82
N THR A 127 -13.19 15.80 -1.03
CA THR A 127 -14.28 16.77 -1.19
C THR A 127 -14.42 17.68 0.03
N THR A 128 -14.37 17.10 1.22
CA THR A 128 -14.51 17.84 2.48
C THR A 128 -13.28 18.71 2.77
N GLY A 129 -12.08 18.19 2.52
CA GLY A 129 -10.82 18.89 2.66
C GLY A 129 -10.65 20.01 1.65
N THR A 130 -11.12 19.82 0.41
CA THR A 130 -11.12 20.87 -0.61
C THR A 130 -12.03 22.01 -0.19
N LYS A 131 -13.26 21.70 0.26
CA LYS A 131 -14.17 22.72 0.79
C LYS A 131 -13.58 23.46 2.00
N LEU A 132 -12.87 22.76 2.90
CA LEU A 132 -12.18 23.39 4.02
C LEU A 132 -11.10 24.36 3.54
N GLY A 133 -10.24 23.95 2.62
CA GLY A 133 -9.16 24.81 2.13
C GLY A 133 -9.67 26.00 1.32
N GLU A 134 -10.75 25.85 0.56
CA GLU A 134 -11.44 26.98 -0.08
C GLU A 134 -12.00 27.97 0.95
N MET A 135 -12.64 27.49 2.01
CA MET A 135 -13.13 28.34 3.10
C MET A 135 -11.98 29.04 3.83
N LEU A 136 -10.85 28.37 4.06
CA LEU A 136 -9.66 28.95 4.68
C LEU A 136 -9.04 30.02 3.77
N LEU A 137 -8.86 29.75 2.49
CA LEU A 137 -8.34 30.72 1.51
C LEU A 137 -9.27 31.94 1.40
N ALA A 138 -10.59 31.74 1.36
CA ALA A 138 -11.56 32.83 1.32
C ALA A 138 -11.56 33.66 2.62
N ALA A 139 -11.47 33.00 3.78
CA ALA A 139 -11.40 33.68 5.08
C ALA A 139 -10.12 34.51 5.24
N HIS A 140 -8.98 34.00 4.75
CA HIS A 140 -7.71 34.71 4.75
C HIS A 140 -7.70 35.89 3.76
N ALA A 141 -8.22 35.70 2.54
CA ALA A 141 -8.34 36.78 1.56
C ALA A 141 -9.26 37.91 2.05
N ALA A 142 -10.30 37.58 2.81
CA ALA A 142 -11.22 38.56 3.41
C ALA A 142 -10.71 39.16 4.73
N ASN A 143 -9.55 38.73 5.26
CA ASN A 143 -9.03 39.10 6.58
C ASN A 143 -10.08 39.00 7.72
N ASN A 144 -11.00 38.04 7.63
CA ASN A 144 -12.16 37.97 8.51
C ASN A 144 -12.00 36.85 9.55
N ALA A 145 -11.73 37.24 10.80
CA ALA A 145 -11.50 36.31 11.91
C ALA A 145 -12.70 35.39 12.20
N ASN A 146 -13.93 35.84 11.91
CA ASN A 146 -15.15 35.05 12.11
C ASN A 146 -15.29 33.94 11.05
N ALA A 147 -14.95 34.22 9.80
CA ALA A 147 -14.96 33.24 8.72
C ALA A 147 -13.87 32.17 8.93
N LEU A 148 -12.73 32.56 9.52
CA LEU A 148 -11.65 31.64 9.88
C LEU A 148 -12.08 30.72 11.03
N ALA A 149 -12.76 31.23 12.05
CA ALA A 149 -13.33 30.42 13.13
C ALA A 149 -14.39 29.43 12.64
N GLU A 150 -15.22 29.82 11.66
CA GLU A 150 -16.21 28.94 11.05
C GLU A 150 -15.57 27.83 10.21
N ALA A 151 -14.51 28.15 9.45
CA ALA A 151 -13.71 27.17 8.73
C ALA A 151 -13.04 26.17 9.70
N ILE A 152 -12.43 26.63 10.80
CA ILE A 152 -11.83 25.74 11.82
C ILE A 152 -12.90 24.86 12.49
N LYS A 153 -14.09 25.40 12.76
CA LYS A 153 -15.20 24.63 13.34
C LYS A 153 -15.71 23.55 12.38
N TYR A 154 -15.77 23.85 11.09
CA TYR A 154 -16.07 22.86 10.05
C TYR A 154 -14.99 21.78 9.96
N GLY A 155 -13.71 22.17 10.02
CA GLY A 155 -12.57 21.23 10.00
C GLY A 155 -12.55 20.27 11.18
N THR A 156 -12.78 20.78 12.39
CA THR A 156 -12.80 19.97 13.62
C THR A 156 -14.06 19.11 13.77
N GLY A 157 -15.17 19.46 13.09
CA GLY A 157 -16.42 18.70 13.15
C GLY A 157 -16.62 17.66 12.04
N VAL A 158 -16.07 17.88 10.84
CA VAL A 158 -16.41 17.10 9.62
C VAL A 158 -15.19 16.43 8.99
N VAL A 159 -13.98 17.02 9.11
CA VAL A 159 -12.76 16.52 8.46
C VAL A 159 -12.01 15.51 9.34
N ASP A 160 -12.34 15.41 10.63
CA ASP A 160 -11.95 14.25 11.43
C ASP A 160 -12.76 13.05 10.90
N PRO A 161 -12.12 12.02 10.31
CA PRO A 161 -12.86 10.94 9.66
C PRO A 161 -13.83 10.32 10.67
N PRO A 162 -15.09 10.01 10.26
CA PRO A 162 -15.98 9.24 11.10
C PRO A 162 -15.28 7.92 11.39
N VAL A 163 -14.78 7.78 12.62
CA VAL A 163 -14.23 6.55 13.14
C VAL A 163 -15.36 5.53 13.07
N GLN A 164 -15.38 4.73 12.01
CA GLN A 164 -16.23 3.54 11.97
C GLN A 164 -15.95 2.74 13.25
N PRO A 165 -16.99 2.34 14.02
CA PRO A 165 -16.84 1.84 15.38
C PRO A 165 -16.00 0.56 15.53
N ALA A 166 -15.58 -0.10 14.44
CA ALA A 166 -14.84 -1.37 14.48
C ALA A 166 -13.43 -1.29 15.12
N GLY A 167 -12.87 -0.09 15.33
CA GLY A 167 -11.53 0.09 15.93
C GLY A 167 -11.51 0.76 17.31
N ARG A 168 -12.64 1.27 17.80
CA ARG A 168 -12.67 2.08 19.03
C ARG A 168 -12.48 1.24 20.29
N ASP A 169 -12.95 -0.01 20.28
CA ASP A 169 -12.84 -0.93 21.41
C ASP A 169 -11.40 -1.43 21.65
N ARG A 170 -10.58 -1.58 20.60
CA ARG A 170 -9.18 -2.01 20.77
C ARG A 170 -8.27 -0.90 21.30
N LEU A 171 -8.51 0.35 20.90
CA LEU A 171 -7.71 1.48 21.39
C LEU A 171 -8.07 1.87 22.83
N GLN A 172 -9.35 1.79 23.22
CA GLN A 172 -9.73 2.00 24.62
C GLN A 172 -9.17 0.93 25.56
N THR A 173 -9.08 -0.33 25.10
CA THR A 173 -8.49 -1.41 25.90
C THR A 173 -6.97 -1.22 26.08
N CYS A 174 -6.26 -0.71 25.07
CA CYS A 174 -4.84 -0.39 25.19
C CYS A 174 -4.54 0.80 26.11
N CYS A 175 -5.35 1.87 26.05
CA CYS A 175 -5.17 3.01 26.97
C CYS A 175 -5.50 2.66 28.42
N ARG A 176 -6.50 1.79 28.67
CA ARG A 176 -6.84 1.37 30.04
C ARG A 176 -5.72 0.53 30.68
N LYS A 177 -5.05 -0.32 29.90
CA LYS A 177 -3.92 -1.13 30.38
C LYS A 177 -2.69 -0.31 30.77
N TYR A 178 -2.46 0.84 30.14
CA TYR A 178 -1.32 1.71 30.48
C TYR A 178 -1.52 2.51 31.78
N GLN A 179 -2.77 2.67 32.23
CA GLN A 179 -3.11 3.39 33.46
C GLN A 179 -3.11 2.50 34.71
N GLU A 180 -3.08 1.18 34.56
CA GLU A 180 -2.95 0.21 35.66
C GLU A 180 -1.49 -0.13 36.01
N TRP A 181 -0.54 0.39 35.23
CA TRP A 181 0.91 0.17 35.42
C TRP A 181 1.66 1.44 35.88
N GLY A 182 0.92 2.48 36.30
CA GLY A 182 1.45 3.73 36.87
C GLY A 182 1.18 3.82 38.37
#